data_AF-A0AA88EHA3-F1
#
_entry.id   AF-A0AA88EHA3-F1
#
_cell.length_a   1.000
_cell.length_b   1.000
_cell.length_c   1.000
_cell.angle_alpha   90.00
_cell.angle_beta   90.00
_cell.angle_gamma   90.00
#
_symmetry.space_group_name_H-M   'P 1'
#
loop_
_entity.id
_entity.type
_entity.pdbx_description
1 polymer ?
#
loop_
_entity_poly.entity_id
_entity_poly.type
_entity_poly.pdbx_seq_one_letter_code
_entity_poly.pdbx_strand_id
1 'polypeptide(L)'
;MSVLIHGDGSFAGQGVVYETLHLSALPNYTTGGTIQIVVNNQVAFTTDPRSGRSSQYCTDVAKALDAPIFHVNGDDMEAVVHVCELA
;
A
#
# COMPACT_ATOMS: atom_id res chain seq x y z
N MET A 1 5.08 -7.74 -14.19
CA MET A 1 4.47 -6.50 -13.68
C MET A 1 3.05 -6.81 -13.23
N SER A 2 2.75 -6.53 -11.95
CA SER A 2 1.46 -6.76 -11.32
C SER A 2 0.96 -5.45 -10.71
N VAL A 3 -0.36 -5.29 -10.63
CA VAL A 3 -1.02 -4.18 -9.94
C VAL A 3 -1.97 -4.77 -8.92
N LEU A 4 -1.81 -4.41 -7.65
CA LEU A 4 -2.66 -4.86 -6.56
C LEU A 4 -3.33 -3.65 -5.90
N ILE A 5 -4.62 -3.78 -5.64
CA ILE A 5 -5.47 -2.73 -5.06
C ILE A 5 -5.96 -3.18 -3.70
N HIS A 6 -5.88 -2.29 -2.71
CA HIS A 6 -6.22 -2.56 -1.31
C HIS A 6 -7.05 -1.44 -0.69
N GLY A 7 -7.80 -1.75 0.36
CA GLY A 7 -8.28 -0.73 1.31
C GLY A 7 -7.26 -0.48 2.42
N ASP A 8 -7.32 0.69 3.08
CA ASP A 8 -6.36 1.06 4.12
C ASP A 8 -6.40 0.12 5.33
N GLY A 9 -7.60 -0.26 5.79
CA GLY A 9 -7.77 -1.17 6.93
C GLY A 9 -7.25 -2.58 6.64
N SER A 10 -7.51 -3.12 5.45
CA SER A 10 -7.03 -4.45 5.06
C SER A 10 -5.53 -4.47 4.84
N PHE A 11 -4.96 -3.42 4.22
CA PHE A 11 -3.53 -3.34 3.92
C PHE A 11 -2.68 -3.30 5.20
N ALA A 12 -3.13 -2.55 6.22
CA ALA A 12 -2.41 -2.46 7.48
C ALA A 12 -2.69 -3.65 8.43
N GLY A 13 -3.86 -4.28 8.33
CA GLY A 13 -4.33 -5.28 9.31
C GLY A 13 -4.12 -6.74 8.92
N GLN A 14 -3.96 -7.07 7.64
CA GLN A 14 -3.84 -8.47 7.19
C GLN A 14 -2.37 -8.90 7.06
N GLY A 15 -1.96 -9.91 7.84
CA GLY A 15 -0.59 -10.43 7.82
C GLY A 15 -0.12 -10.93 6.45
N VAL A 16 -1.04 -11.44 5.63
CA VAL A 16 -0.74 -11.89 4.25
C VAL A 16 -0.20 -10.78 3.35
N VAL A 17 -0.50 -9.50 3.64
CA VAL A 17 0.05 -8.35 2.91
C VAL A 17 1.56 -8.28 3.13
N TYR A 18 2.00 -8.34 4.39
CA TYR A 18 3.41 -8.39 4.73
C TYR A 18 4.08 -9.64 4.16
N GLU A 19 3.48 -10.82 4.33
CA GLU A 19 4.03 -12.08 3.80
C GLU A 19 4.24 -12.00 2.29
N THR A 20 3.27 -11.46 1.54
CA THR A 20 3.37 -11.31 0.09
C THR A 20 4.44 -10.29 -0.32
N LEU A 21 4.50 -9.14 0.37
CA LEU A 21 5.56 -8.14 0.14
C LEU A 21 6.94 -8.76 0.38
N HIS A 22 7.10 -9.59 1.41
CA HIS A 22 8.35 -10.27 1.76
C HIS A 22 8.88 -11.18 0.64
N LEU A 23 8.02 -11.63 -0.28
CA LEU A 23 8.40 -12.44 -1.44
C LEU A 23 8.95 -11.63 -2.62
N SER A 24 8.81 -10.30 -2.60
CA SER A 24 9.03 -9.42 -3.76
C SER A 24 10.42 -9.50 -4.37
N ALA A 25 11.45 -9.78 -3.59
CA ALA A 25 12.84 -9.91 -4.04
C ALA A 25 13.39 -11.35 -3.97
N LEU A 26 12.58 -12.33 -3.56
CA LEU A 26 13.03 -13.71 -3.42
C LEU A 26 13.16 -14.41 -4.78
N PRO A 27 14.23 -15.19 -5.01
CA PRO A 27 14.35 -16.02 -6.20
C PRO A 27 13.13 -16.94 -6.36
N ASN A 28 12.64 -17.08 -7.59
CA ASN A 28 11.46 -17.88 -7.97
C ASN A 28 10.09 -17.37 -7.49
N TYR A 29 10.04 -16.28 -6.71
CA TYR A 29 8.78 -15.62 -6.31
C TYR A 29 8.65 -14.21 -6.83
N THR A 30 9.79 -13.52 -7.04
CA THR A 30 9.81 -12.16 -7.55
C THR A 30 9.08 -12.04 -8.89
N THR A 31 8.29 -10.96 -9.02
CA THR A 31 7.57 -10.60 -10.25
C THR A 31 8.20 -9.39 -10.96
N GLY A 32 9.39 -8.97 -10.52
CA GLY A 32 10.09 -7.78 -11.01
C GLY A 32 9.51 -6.46 -10.46
N GLY A 33 8.80 -6.51 -9.33
CA GLY A 33 8.10 -5.37 -8.75
C GLY A 33 6.58 -5.44 -8.96
N THR A 34 5.84 -4.85 -8.02
CA THR A 34 4.37 -4.79 -8.02
C THR A 34 3.93 -3.41 -7.59
N ILE A 35 3.09 -2.77 -8.39
CA ILE A 35 2.49 -1.48 -8.03
C ILE A 35 1.37 -1.76 -7.03
N GLN A 36 1.47 -1.13 -5.86
CA GLN A 36 0.51 -1.26 -4.76
C GLN A 36 -0.31 0.02 -4.66
N ILE A 37 -1.60 -0.06 -4.98
CA ILE A 37 -2.52 1.08 -4.84
C ILE A 37 -3.36 0.85 -3.58
N VAL A 38 -3.21 1.71 -2.59
CA VAL A 38 -4.04 1.67 -1.37
C VAL A 38 -5.07 2.79 -1.45
N VAL A 39 -6.34 2.41 -1.63
CA VAL A 39 -7.46 3.35 -1.60
C VAL A 39 -7.75 3.70 -0.14
N ASN A 40 -7.14 4.80 0.31
CA ASN A 40 -7.21 5.26 1.69
C ASN A 40 -8.37 6.25 1.90
N ASN A 41 -9.59 5.71 2.04
CA ASN A 41 -10.78 6.48 2.39
C ASN A 41 -10.91 6.78 3.90
N GLN A 42 -9.88 6.45 4.69
CA GLN A 42 -9.76 6.74 6.12
C GLN A 42 -10.82 6.06 7.01
N VAL A 43 -11.43 4.95 6.55
CA VAL A 43 -12.37 4.17 7.36
C VAL A 43 -12.45 2.72 6.90
N ALA A 44 -12.39 1.79 7.86
CA ALA A 44 -12.60 0.37 7.60
C ALA A 44 -13.92 -0.09 8.21
N PHE A 45 -14.97 -0.16 7.40
CA PHE A 45 -16.36 -0.35 7.86
C PHE A 45 -16.79 0.74 8.85
N THR A 46 -16.71 0.48 10.15
CA THR A 46 -17.00 1.46 11.21
C THR A 46 -15.76 1.85 12.02
N THR A 47 -14.60 1.25 11.71
CA THR A 47 -13.37 1.41 12.48
C THR A 47 -12.57 2.62 12.00
N ASP A 48 -12.26 3.51 12.95
CA ASP A 48 -11.37 4.65 12.73
C ASP A 48 -9.91 4.18 12.53
N PRO A 49 -9.14 4.81 11.63
CA PRO A 49 -7.72 4.54 11.39
C PRO A 49 -6.86 4.39 12.65
N ARG A 50 -7.12 5.21 13.68
CA ARG A 50 -6.38 5.19 14.97
C ARG A 50 -6.62 3.92 15.78
N SER A 51 -7.70 3.20 15.50
CA SER A 51 -8.03 1.89 16.08
C SER A 51 -7.74 0.73 15.13
N GLY A 52 -7.34 1.00 13.89
CA GLY A 52 -7.07 -0.01 12.86
C GLY A 52 -5.58 -0.34 12.64
N ARG A 53 -4.67 0.52 13.11
CA ARG A 53 -3.22 0.33 12.96
C ARG A 53 -2.43 1.02 14.07
N SER A 54 -1.19 0.58 14.26
CA SER A 54 -0.26 1.12 15.27
C SER A 54 0.82 2.05 14.68
N SER A 55 0.63 2.51 13.46
CA SER A 55 1.56 3.36 12.72
C SER A 55 0.85 4.57 12.09
N GLN A 56 1.59 5.54 11.59
CA GLN A 56 1.03 6.78 11.06
C GLN A 56 0.22 6.53 9.78
N TYR A 57 0.79 5.80 8.82
CA TYR A 57 0.19 5.54 7.52
C TYR A 57 -0.19 4.07 7.36
N CYS A 58 -1.30 3.80 6.65
CA CYS A 58 -1.69 2.43 6.32
C CYS A 58 -0.61 1.72 5.49
N THR A 59 0.19 2.46 4.74
CA THR A 59 1.27 1.95 3.90
C THR A 59 2.56 1.59 4.66
N ASP A 60 2.65 1.84 5.97
CA ASP A 60 3.90 1.70 6.71
C ASP A 60 4.43 0.25 6.74
N VAL A 61 3.59 -0.76 6.51
CA VAL A 61 4.03 -2.16 6.35
C VAL A 61 5.04 -2.34 5.22
N ALA A 62 4.97 -1.50 4.17
CA ALA A 62 5.90 -1.55 3.04
C ALA A 62 7.32 -1.04 3.38
N LYS A 63 7.47 -0.31 4.50
CA LYS A 63 8.79 0.15 4.99
C LYS A 63 9.69 -1.01 5.41
N ALA A 64 9.12 -2.17 5.75
CA ALA A 64 9.91 -3.34 6.10
C ALA A 64 10.77 -3.88 4.93
N LEU A 65 10.51 -3.42 3.71
CA LEU A 65 11.26 -3.75 2.50
C LEU A 65 11.89 -2.54 1.81
N ASP A 66 11.92 -1.38 2.48
CA ASP A 66 12.41 -0.12 1.90
C ASP A 66 11.73 0.25 0.57
N ALA A 67 10.47 -0.16 0.37
CA ALA A 67 9.71 0.18 -0.83
C ALA A 67 9.42 1.70 -0.86
N PRO A 68 9.52 2.36 -2.03
CA PRO A 68 9.13 3.76 -2.16
C PRO A 68 7.62 3.90 -1.94
N ILE A 69 7.23 4.92 -1.18
CA ILE A 69 5.84 5.19 -0.81
C ILE A 69 5.49 6.62 -1.20
N PHE A 70 4.42 6.77 -1.99
CA PHE A 70 3.88 8.07 -2.36
C PHE A 70 2.50 8.24 -1.73
N HIS A 71 2.28 9.38 -1.06
CA HIS A 71 0.96 9.80 -0.59
C HIS A 71 0.50 10.96 -1.45
N VAL A 72 -0.66 10.80 -2.09
CA VAL A 72 -1.22 11.78 -3.00
C VAL A 72 -2.65 12.09 -2.59
N ASN A 73 -3.06 13.36 -2.74
CA ASN A 73 -4.43 13.77 -2.50
C ASN A 73 -5.32 13.25 -3.64
N GLY A 74 -6.30 12.41 -3.33
CA GLY A 74 -7.23 11.85 -4.31
C GLY A 74 -8.14 12.88 -5.00
N ASP A 75 -8.29 14.06 -4.41
CA ASP A 75 -9.05 15.17 -5.01
C ASP A 75 -8.25 15.94 -6.08
N ASP A 76 -6.93 15.71 -6.17
CA ASP A 76 -6.06 16.27 -7.22
C ASP A 76 -5.73 15.19 -8.26
N MET A 77 -6.57 15.12 -9.31
CA MET A 77 -6.44 14.13 -10.37
C MET A 77 -5.11 14.23 -11.13
N GLU A 78 -4.57 15.42 -11.32
CA GLU A 78 -3.29 15.61 -12.04
C GLU A 78 -2.12 15.06 -11.20
N ALA A 79 -2.12 15.34 -9.90
CA ALA A 79 -1.12 14.78 -8.99
C ALA A 79 -1.21 13.24 -8.92
N VAL A 80 -2.42 12.67 -8.93
CA VAL A 80 -2.62 11.21 -8.95
C VAL A 80 -2.02 10.60 -10.21
N VAL A 81 -2.32 11.17 -11.39
CA VAL A 81 -1.75 10.71 -12.66
C VAL A 81 -0.23 10.81 -12.64
N HIS A 82 0.31 11.93 -12.17
CA HIS A 82 1.76 12.14 -12.09
C HIS A 82 2.46 11.10 -11.21
N VAL A 83 1.89 10.77 -10.04
CA VAL A 83 2.43 9.73 -9.16
C VAL A 83 2.35 8.35 -9.81
N CYS A 84 1.29 8.05 -10.56
CA CYS A 84 1.18 6.80 -11.32
C CYS A 84 2.21 6.68 -12.44
N GLU A 85 2.63 7.79 -13.06
CA GLU A 85 3.71 7.80 -14.07
C GLU A 85 5.11 7.66 -13.46
N LEU A 86 5.28 8.11 -12.21
CA LEU A 86 6.55 8.02 -11.48
C LEU A 86 6.80 6.63 -10.88
N ALA A 87 5.73 5.93 -10.50
CA ALA A 87 5.75 4.64 -9.79
C ALA A 87 6.03 3.43 -10.70
#